data_AF-A0AA37K8I3-F1
#
_entry.id   AF-A0AA37K8I3-F1
#
_cell.length_a   1.000
_cell.length_b   1.000
_cell.length_c   1.000
_cell.angle_alpha   90.00
_cell.angle_beta   90.00
_cell.angle_gamma   90.00
#
_symmetry.space_group_name_H-M   'P 1'
#
loop_
_entity.id
_entity.type
_entity.pdbx_description
1 polymer ?
#
loop_
_entity_poly.entity_id
_entity_poly.type
_entity_poly.pdbx_seq_one_letter_code
_entity_poly.pdbx_strand_id
1 'polypeptide(L)'
;MPLADVLVTSVYGMRCKKMHRGIDLALEVGDTIASAFEGYVRKTGYDYGGYGRFMVVRHLNGLETVYGHLQTCLLDEGTEVKSGQSIALGGNTGRSTGPHLHFEILFMGQAIDPRRIIDFAEKKVHQPTFYYTKNNRIVPNKRPDQKKEILCHRVQKGDTLLSIAKKYAVTVDELCRYNHLERNSKLRKGQIIRYS
;
A
#
# COMPACT_ATOMS: atom_id res chain seq x y z
N MET A 1 3.37 12.62 -6.46
CA MET A 1 4.45 12.36 -5.48
C MET A 1 4.66 13.62 -4.66
N PRO A 2 5.04 13.49 -3.37
CA PRO A 2 5.25 14.66 -2.51
C PRO A 2 6.56 15.41 -2.76
N LEU A 3 7.58 14.74 -3.34
CA LEU A 3 8.85 15.33 -3.75
C LEU A 3 9.13 15.01 -5.22
N ALA A 4 9.86 15.90 -5.90
CA ALA A 4 10.29 15.71 -7.28
C ALA A 4 11.31 14.57 -7.39
N ASP A 5 12.34 14.60 -6.55
CA ASP A 5 13.30 13.52 -6.38
C ASP A 5 12.98 12.70 -5.14
N VAL A 6 12.95 11.38 -5.31
CA VAL A 6 12.48 10.46 -4.29
C VAL A 6 13.62 9.52 -3.93
N LEU A 7 14.30 9.82 -2.83
CA LEU A 7 15.26 8.93 -2.21
C LEU A 7 14.73 8.52 -0.84
N VAL A 8 14.34 7.25 -0.71
CA VAL A 8 13.88 6.69 0.56
C VAL A 8 15.08 6.49 1.46
N THR A 9 15.18 7.26 2.54
CA THR A 9 16.25 7.11 3.54
C THR A 9 15.88 6.08 4.59
N SER A 10 14.58 5.97 4.91
CA SER A 10 14.15 4.98 5.88
C SER A 10 12.66 4.65 5.80
N VAL A 11 12.31 3.39 6.12
CA VAL A 11 10.98 2.81 5.86
C VAL A 11 10.08 2.74 7.09
N TYR A 12 8.80 2.49 6.85
CA TYR A 12 7.80 2.14 7.87
C TYR A 12 8.16 0.81 8.55
N GLY A 13 8.00 0.73 9.87
CA GLY A 13 8.24 -0.49 10.62
C GLY A 13 8.93 -0.27 11.95
N MET A 14 9.19 -1.38 12.67
CA MET A 14 9.86 -1.34 13.96
C MET A 14 11.34 -0.98 13.79
N ARG A 15 11.80 0.10 14.44
CA ARG A 15 13.21 0.48 14.53
C ARG A 15 13.67 0.31 15.97
N CYS A 16 14.48 -0.72 16.22
CA CYS A 16 14.86 -1.13 17.58
C CYS A 16 13.63 -1.31 18.48
N LYS A 17 13.32 -0.32 19.33
CA LYS A 17 12.19 -0.33 20.28
C LYS A 17 11.09 0.70 19.96
N LYS A 18 11.18 1.42 18.84
CA LYS A 18 10.21 2.46 18.45
C LYS A 18 9.64 2.18 17.07
N MET A 19 8.31 2.22 16.97
CA MET A 19 7.61 2.09 15.69
C MET A 19 7.79 3.37 14.86
N HIS A 20 8.30 3.22 13.64
CA HIS A 20 8.27 4.27 12.64
C HIS A 20 6.96 4.19 11.85
N ARG A 21 6.14 5.24 11.96
CA ARG A 21 4.76 5.27 11.43
C ARG A 21 4.65 5.80 10.01
N GLY A 22 5.77 6.23 9.41
CA GLY A 22 5.81 6.76 8.06
C GLY A 22 6.95 6.20 7.22
N ILE A 23 7.34 6.97 6.21
CA ILE A 23 8.54 6.80 5.41
C ILE A 23 9.31 8.12 5.43
N ASP A 24 10.64 8.03 5.45
CA ASP A 24 11.53 9.18 5.43
C ASP A 24 12.10 9.32 4.02
N LEU A 25 11.93 10.50 3.43
CA LEU A 25 12.41 10.84 2.09
C LEU A 25 13.47 11.94 2.19
N ALA A 26 14.64 11.74 1.57
CA ALA A 26 15.67 12.78 1.55
C ALA A 26 15.17 14.03 0.84
N LEU A 27 15.53 15.19 1.38
CA LEU A 27 15.32 16.51 0.76
C LEU A 27 16.38 17.48 1.26
N GLU A 28 16.46 18.63 0.61
CA GLU A 28 17.19 19.78 1.11
C GLU A 28 16.24 20.78 1.77
N VAL A 29 16.76 21.54 2.74
CA VAL A 29 15.96 22.57 3.42
C VAL A 29 15.54 23.62 2.40
N GLY A 30 14.24 23.88 2.32
CA GLY A 30 13.64 24.79 1.33
C GLY A 30 13.05 24.08 0.10
N ASP A 31 13.24 22.77 -0.07
CA ASP A 31 12.64 22.03 -1.18
C ASP A 31 11.11 22.13 -1.16
N THR A 32 10.51 22.22 -2.34
CA THR A 32 9.04 22.28 -2.44
C THR A 32 8.43 20.91 -2.18
N ILE A 33 7.51 20.84 -1.22
CA ILE A 33 6.71 19.66 -0.93
C ILE A 33 5.31 19.84 -1.51
N ALA A 34 4.89 18.85 -2.29
CA ALA A 34 3.58 18.81 -2.92
C ALA A 34 2.61 17.85 -2.19
N SER A 35 1.31 18.10 -2.32
CA SER A 35 0.29 17.17 -1.83
C SER A 35 0.33 15.87 -2.64
N ALA A 36 0.39 14.73 -1.96
CA ALA A 36 0.40 13.41 -2.60
C ALA A 36 -0.93 13.08 -3.29
N PHE A 37 -2.05 13.54 -2.73
CA PHE A 37 -3.40 13.36 -3.27
C PHE A 37 -4.25 14.62 -3.10
N GLU A 38 -5.37 14.70 -3.82
CA GLU A 38 -6.34 15.79 -3.67
C GLU A 38 -7.09 15.73 -2.34
N GLY A 39 -7.50 16.88 -1.82
CA GLY A 39 -8.20 16.96 -0.54
C GLY A 39 -8.23 18.37 0.01
N TYR A 40 -8.18 18.50 1.33
CA TYR A 40 -8.07 19.79 2.00
C TYR A 40 -7.11 19.71 3.19
N VAL A 41 -6.50 20.85 3.53
CA VAL A 41 -5.63 20.98 4.69
C VAL A 41 -6.50 20.84 5.94
N ARG A 42 -6.38 19.71 6.63
CA ARG A 42 -7.12 19.44 7.86
C ARG A 42 -6.52 20.17 9.05
N LYS A 43 -5.19 20.16 9.15
CA LYS A 43 -4.46 20.70 10.30
C LYS A 43 -3.06 21.11 9.92
N THR A 44 -2.60 22.22 10.48
CA THR A 44 -1.20 22.62 10.48
C THR A 44 -0.75 22.89 11.92
N GLY A 45 0.55 22.88 12.16
CA GLY A 45 1.05 23.26 13.49
C GLY A 45 2.48 22.87 13.73
N TYR A 46 2.89 23.00 14.98
CA TYR A 46 4.19 22.57 15.45
C TYR A 46 4.03 21.56 16.59
N ASP A 47 4.58 20.37 16.39
CA ASP A 47 4.65 19.31 17.39
C ASP A 47 6.06 19.24 17.97
N TYR A 48 6.16 19.52 19.27
CA TYR A 48 7.41 19.41 20.02
C TYR A 48 7.78 17.94 20.35
N GLY A 49 6.85 17.00 20.19
CA GLY A 49 7.03 15.59 20.53
C GLY A 49 7.76 14.74 19.47
N GLY A 50 7.80 15.21 18.23
CA GLY A 50 8.47 14.50 17.15
C GLY A 50 8.41 15.19 15.80
N TYR A 51 7.21 15.50 15.30
CA TYR A 51 7.03 15.91 13.90
C TYR A 51 7.62 17.28 13.57
N GLY A 52 7.90 18.14 14.57
CA GLY A 52 8.26 19.52 14.30
C GLY A 52 7.10 20.24 13.64
N ARG A 53 7.37 21.10 12.66
CA ARG A 53 6.30 21.69 11.87
C ARG A 53 5.69 20.63 10.97
N PHE A 54 4.37 20.54 10.96
CA PHE A 54 3.64 19.53 10.20
C PHE A 54 2.41 20.09 9.51
N MET A 55 1.98 19.38 8.47
CA MET A 55 0.71 19.56 7.79
C MET A 55 0.01 18.22 7.64
N VAL A 56 -1.30 18.19 7.86
CA VAL A 56 -2.16 17.04 7.62
C VAL A 56 -3.16 17.40 6.52
N VAL A 57 -3.16 16.64 5.43
CA VAL A 57 -4.14 16.77 4.35
C VAL A 57 -5.13 15.63 4.46
N ARG A 58 -6.43 15.93 4.51
CA ARG A 58 -7.50 14.94 4.48
C ARG A 58 -8.04 14.80 3.06
N HIS A 59 -8.13 13.56 2.61
CA HIS A 59 -8.56 13.20 1.26
C HIS A 59 -10.02 12.75 1.24
N LEU A 60 -10.64 12.82 0.06
CA LEU A 60 -12.06 12.50 -0.14
C LEU A 60 -12.40 11.02 0.16
N ASN A 61 -11.42 10.13 0.01
CA ASN A 61 -11.55 8.69 0.27
C ASN A 61 -11.36 8.31 1.75
N GLY A 62 -11.20 9.28 2.65
CA GLY A 62 -10.99 9.05 4.08
C GLY A 62 -9.54 8.75 4.47
N LEU A 63 -8.59 8.75 3.52
CA LEU A 63 -7.17 8.78 3.84
C LEU A 63 -6.76 10.16 4.36
N GLU A 64 -5.73 10.18 5.19
CA GLU A 64 -5.03 11.40 5.57
C GLU A 64 -3.54 11.21 5.28
N THR A 65 -2.91 12.25 4.76
CA THR A 65 -1.45 12.28 4.61
C THR A 65 -0.86 13.28 5.60
N VAL A 66 0.22 12.87 6.26
CA VAL A 66 0.96 13.71 7.20
C VAL A 66 2.31 14.04 6.60
N TYR A 67 2.67 15.31 6.63
CA TYR A 67 3.96 15.85 6.18
C TYR A 67 4.64 16.46 7.40
N GLY A 68 5.73 15.87 7.86
CA GLY A 68 6.49 16.30 9.04
C GLY A 68 7.87 16.85 8.71
N HIS A 69 8.52 17.40 9.73
CA HIS A 69 9.84 18.06 9.69
C HIS A 69 9.91 19.27 8.76
N LEU A 70 8.77 19.90 8.48
CA LEU A 70 8.66 21.01 7.54
C LEU A 70 9.46 22.23 8.01
N GLN A 71 9.92 23.06 7.07
CA GLN A 71 10.41 24.40 7.38
C GLN A 71 9.23 25.36 7.49
N THR A 72 8.33 25.37 6.51
CA THR A 72 7.15 26.24 6.53
C THR A 72 5.95 25.56 5.87
N CYS A 73 4.74 25.91 6.32
CA CYS A 73 3.50 25.56 5.66
C CYS A 73 3.11 26.74 4.75
N LEU A 74 2.72 26.46 3.50
CA LEU A 74 2.33 27.49 2.54
C LEU A 74 0.82 27.78 2.55
N LEU A 75 0.03 26.88 3.13
CA LEU A 75 -1.43 26.92 3.12
C LEU A 75 -1.99 26.80 4.54
N ASP A 76 -3.13 27.47 4.75
CA ASP A 76 -3.87 27.47 6.01
C ASP A 76 -4.86 26.31 6.10
N GLU A 77 -5.32 26.03 7.32
CA GLU A 77 -6.35 25.02 7.59
C GLU A 77 -7.67 25.34 6.85
N GLY A 78 -8.29 24.31 6.29
CA GLY A 78 -9.50 24.42 5.47
C GLY A 78 -9.25 24.63 3.98
N THR A 79 -8.01 24.94 3.57
CA THR A 79 -7.68 25.18 2.15
C THR A 79 -7.80 23.90 1.33
N GLU A 80 -8.52 23.95 0.21
CA GLU A 80 -8.55 22.84 -0.77
C GLU A 80 -7.21 22.72 -1.51
N VAL A 81 -6.78 21.48 -1.72
CA VAL A 81 -5.51 21.15 -2.38
C VAL A 81 -5.72 20.13 -3.49
N LYS A 82 -5.10 20.39 -4.64
CA LYS A 82 -5.03 19.43 -5.74
C LYS A 82 -3.82 18.51 -5.57
N SER A 83 -3.90 17.32 -6.14
CA SER A 83 -2.74 16.44 -6.24
C SER A 83 -1.58 17.15 -6.96
N GLY A 84 -0.38 17.11 -6.40
CA GLY A 84 0.80 17.78 -6.93
C GLY A 84 0.88 19.28 -6.64
N GLN A 85 -0.12 19.89 -5.99
CA GLN A 85 -0.04 21.30 -5.57
C GLN A 85 0.99 21.47 -4.46
N SER A 86 1.82 22.50 -4.54
CA SER A 86 2.78 22.88 -3.50
C SER A 86 2.05 23.28 -2.22
N ILE A 87 2.40 22.65 -1.09
CA ILE A 87 1.73 22.84 0.20
C ILE A 87 2.68 23.29 1.31
N ALA A 88 3.98 23.01 1.19
CA ALA A 88 4.97 23.27 2.23
C ALA A 88 6.39 23.34 1.65
N LEU A 89 7.33 23.79 2.49
CA LEU A 89 8.76 23.70 2.23
C LEU A 89 9.42 22.68 3.17
N GLY A 90 10.32 21.88 2.61
CA GLY A 90 11.14 20.90 3.32
C GLY A 90 12.04 21.53 4.36
N GLY A 91 12.30 20.80 5.44
CA GLY A 91 13.06 21.33 6.56
C GLY A 91 13.76 20.26 7.37
N ASN A 92 14.09 20.63 8.60
CA ASN A 92 14.75 19.76 9.57
C ASN A 92 14.26 20.08 11.00
N THR A 93 12.97 20.38 11.15
CA THR A 93 12.38 20.80 12.44
C THR A 93 11.95 19.60 13.29
N GLY A 94 11.78 19.81 14.60
CA GLY A 94 11.38 18.75 15.52
C GLY A 94 12.50 17.73 15.74
N ARG A 95 12.13 16.45 15.91
CA ARG A 95 13.08 15.38 16.19
C ARG A 95 13.54 14.72 14.89
N SER A 96 14.55 15.32 14.27
CA SER A 96 15.14 14.84 13.02
C SER A 96 16.68 14.72 13.14
N THR A 97 17.27 13.75 12.45
CA THR A 97 18.74 13.54 12.41
C THR A 97 19.41 14.25 11.23
N GLY A 98 18.63 14.83 10.31
CA GLY A 98 19.10 15.53 9.12
C GLY A 98 17.93 15.89 8.20
N PRO A 99 18.09 16.79 7.23
CA PRO A 99 16.99 17.21 6.35
C PRO A 99 16.32 16.02 5.64
N HIS A 100 15.02 15.82 5.93
CA HIS A 100 14.18 14.79 5.31
C HIS A 100 12.70 15.15 5.49
N LEU A 101 11.85 14.65 4.59
CA LEU A 101 10.40 14.64 4.79
C LEU A 101 10.00 13.36 5.50
N HIS A 102 9.37 13.51 6.65
CA HIS A 102 8.64 12.41 7.28
C HIS A 102 7.22 12.37 6.72
N PHE A 103 6.89 11.31 5.98
CA PHE A 103 5.61 11.16 5.28
C PHE A 103 4.82 9.97 5.82
N GLU A 104 3.59 10.20 6.29
CA GLU A 104 2.68 9.14 6.73
C GLU A 104 1.42 9.09 5.87
N ILE A 105 0.85 7.89 5.73
CA ILE A 105 -0.53 7.70 5.25
C ILE A 105 -1.33 7.08 6.39
N LEU A 106 -2.42 7.74 6.75
CA LEU A 106 -3.35 7.30 7.79
C LEU A 106 -4.69 6.92 7.17
N PHE A 107 -5.32 5.89 7.74
CA PHE A 107 -6.72 5.58 7.47
C PHE A 107 -7.43 5.37 8.81
N MET A 108 -8.51 6.11 9.05
CA MET A 108 -9.22 6.11 10.33
C MET A 108 -8.29 6.33 11.55
N GLY A 109 -7.27 7.19 11.39
CA GLY A 109 -6.28 7.50 12.42
C GLY A 109 -5.20 6.43 12.63
N GLN A 110 -5.20 5.33 11.87
CA GLN A 110 -4.16 4.30 11.94
C GLN A 110 -3.16 4.47 10.81
N ALA A 111 -1.87 4.47 11.18
CA ALA A 111 -0.78 4.56 10.22
C ALA A 111 -0.64 3.26 9.41
N ILE A 112 -0.42 3.44 8.12
CA ILE A 112 -0.25 2.39 7.13
C ILE A 112 1.14 2.58 6.50
N ASP A 113 1.82 1.48 6.18
CA ASP A 113 3.04 1.52 5.37
C ASP A 113 2.77 2.20 4.01
N PRO A 114 3.32 3.41 3.75
CA PRO A 114 3.05 4.15 2.53
C PRO A 114 3.43 3.38 1.25
N ARG A 115 4.41 2.48 1.35
CA ARG A 115 4.88 1.64 0.22
C ARG A 115 3.83 0.64 -0.26
N ARG A 116 2.76 0.42 0.51
CA ARG A 116 1.65 -0.44 0.06
C ARG A 116 0.70 0.28 -0.89
N ILE A 117 0.74 1.61 -0.89
CA ILE A 117 -0.10 2.48 -1.70
C ILE A 117 0.71 3.06 -2.84
N ILE A 118 1.93 3.54 -2.55
CA ILE A 118 2.80 4.26 -3.49
C ILE A 118 4.08 3.47 -3.73
N ASP A 119 4.39 3.22 -4.99
CA ASP A 119 5.71 2.84 -5.46
C ASP A 119 6.61 4.08 -5.51
N PHE A 120 7.55 4.16 -4.57
CA PHE A 120 8.47 5.30 -4.47
C PHE A 120 9.59 5.28 -5.53
N ALA A 121 9.92 4.11 -6.08
CA ALA A 121 10.91 4.01 -7.15
C ALA A 121 10.29 4.46 -8.49
N GLU A 122 9.10 3.95 -8.79
CA GLU A 122 8.39 4.25 -10.05
C GLU A 122 7.56 5.54 -10.00
N LYS A 123 7.47 6.18 -8.82
CA LYS A 123 6.70 7.40 -8.57
C LYS A 123 5.21 7.26 -8.90
N LYS A 124 4.64 6.06 -8.70
CA LYS A 124 3.27 5.69 -9.08
C LYS A 124 2.49 5.06 -7.93
N VAL A 125 1.17 5.18 -7.95
CA VAL A 125 0.29 4.42 -7.05
C VAL A 125 0.20 2.98 -7.57
N HIS A 126 0.29 1.99 -6.69
CA HIS A 126 0.23 0.58 -7.10
C HIS A 126 -1.11 0.19 -7.73
N GLN A 127 -2.23 0.61 -7.14
CA GLN A 127 -3.59 0.31 -7.59
C GLN A 127 -4.55 1.46 -7.23
N PRO A 128 -5.63 1.68 -7.99
CA PRO A 128 -6.60 2.73 -7.67
C PRO A 128 -7.50 2.40 -6.47
N THR A 129 -7.55 1.14 -6.04
CA THR A 129 -8.45 0.68 -4.96
C THR A 129 -7.71 -0.28 -4.03
N PHE A 130 -7.90 -0.07 -2.72
CA PHE A 130 -7.32 -0.89 -1.67
C PHE A 130 -8.41 -1.27 -0.66
N TYR A 131 -8.33 -2.47 -0.09
CA TYR A 131 -9.22 -2.89 0.98
C TYR A 131 -8.48 -2.87 2.32
N TYR A 132 -9.09 -2.19 3.28
CA TYR A 132 -8.61 -2.14 4.65
C TYR A 132 -9.33 -3.19 5.50
N THR A 133 -8.56 -4.13 6.07
CA THR A 133 -9.11 -5.16 6.95
C THR A 133 -9.01 -4.74 8.41
N LYS A 134 -9.90 -5.24 9.28
CA LYS A 134 -9.92 -4.94 10.73
C LYS A 134 -8.58 -5.16 11.46
N ASN A 135 -7.67 -5.96 10.90
CA ASN A 135 -6.35 -6.22 11.49
C ASN A 135 -5.28 -5.22 11.03
N ASN A 136 -5.69 -4.02 10.60
CA ASN A 136 -4.80 -2.96 10.10
C ASN A 136 -3.88 -3.44 8.95
N ARG A 137 -4.36 -4.45 8.18
CA ARG A 137 -3.71 -4.93 6.97
C ARG A 137 -4.45 -4.32 5.79
N ILE A 138 -3.77 -3.45 5.05
CA ILE A 138 -4.11 -3.23 3.65
C ILE A 138 -3.91 -4.55 2.94
N VAL A 139 -4.97 -5.18 2.47
CA VAL A 139 -4.79 -6.21 1.47
C VAL A 139 -4.70 -5.47 0.14
N PRO A 140 -3.58 -5.57 -0.61
CA PRO A 140 -3.66 -5.23 -2.03
C PRO A 140 -4.83 -6.04 -2.56
N ASN A 141 -5.60 -5.47 -3.48
CA ASN A 141 -6.66 -6.22 -4.14
C ASN A 141 -6.02 -7.56 -4.55
N LYS A 142 -6.37 -8.65 -3.86
CA LYS A 142 -6.08 -9.99 -4.36
C LYS A 142 -6.93 -9.96 -5.61
N ARG A 143 -6.31 -9.63 -6.74
CA ARG A 143 -6.90 -9.26 -8.05
C ARG A 143 -8.42 -9.46 -8.01
N PRO A 144 -9.26 -8.40 -8.13
CA PRO A 144 -10.69 -8.63 -8.20
C PRO A 144 -10.86 -9.64 -9.32
N ASP A 145 -11.33 -10.84 -8.98
CA ASP A 145 -11.13 -12.08 -9.71
C ASP A 145 -10.65 -11.80 -11.15
N GLN A 146 -9.35 -12.00 -11.44
CA GLN A 146 -9.06 -12.46 -12.79
C GLN A 146 -9.93 -13.68 -12.88
N LYS A 147 -11.08 -13.55 -13.56
CA LYS A 147 -12.14 -14.54 -13.63
C LYS A 147 -11.41 -15.83 -13.96
N LYS A 148 -11.18 -16.63 -12.93
CA LYS A 148 -10.19 -17.70 -12.98
C LYS A 148 -10.90 -18.69 -13.89
N GLU A 149 -10.53 -18.70 -15.18
CA GLU A 149 -11.29 -19.40 -16.21
C GLU A 149 -11.33 -20.86 -15.78
N ILE A 150 -12.53 -21.34 -15.43
CA ILE A 150 -12.70 -22.71 -14.99
C ILE A 150 -12.55 -23.59 -16.24
N LEU A 151 -11.34 -24.11 -16.42
CA LEU A 151 -11.00 -25.02 -17.49
C LEU A 151 -11.33 -26.45 -17.07
N CYS A 152 -11.58 -27.31 -18.05
CA CYS A 152 -11.97 -28.69 -17.83
C CYS A 152 -10.92 -29.64 -18.42
N HIS A 153 -10.55 -30.66 -17.65
CA HIS A 153 -9.72 -31.77 -18.09
C HIS A 153 -10.55 -33.06 -18.05
N ARG A 154 -10.54 -33.84 -19.15
CA ARG A 154 -11.16 -35.16 -19.19
C ARG A 154 -10.14 -36.22 -18.82
N VAL A 155 -10.36 -36.89 -17.69
CA VAL A 155 -9.47 -37.90 -17.11
C VAL A 155 -9.18 -39.02 -18.10
N GLN A 156 -7.90 -39.28 -18.34
CA GLN A 156 -7.38 -40.37 -19.17
C GLN A 156 -6.93 -41.56 -18.31
N LYS A 157 -6.62 -42.70 -18.95
CA LYS A 157 -6.13 -43.89 -18.25
C LYS A 157 -4.75 -43.59 -17.66
N GLY A 158 -4.62 -43.69 -16.33
CA GLY A 158 -3.37 -43.42 -15.60
C GLY A 158 -3.31 -42.04 -14.95
N ASP A 159 -4.31 -41.18 -15.16
CA ASP A 159 -4.36 -39.88 -14.50
C ASP A 159 -4.64 -40.01 -12.99
N THR A 160 -3.94 -39.17 -12.23
CA THR A 160 -4.12 -38.97 -10.80
C THR A 160 -4.34 -37.49 -10.53
N LEU A 161 -4.91 -37.17 -9.35
CA LEU A 161 -5.03 -35.77 -8.92
C LEU A 161 -3.67 -35.04 -8.98
N LEU A 162 -2.58 -35.74 -8.63
CA LEU A 162 -1.23 -35.20 -8.68
C LEU A 162 -0.71 -34.99 -10.09
N SER A 163 -0.94 -35.92 -11.03
CA SER A 163 -0.49 -35.75 -12.42
C SER A 163 -1.22 -34.61 -13.12
N ILE A 164 -2.53 -34.48 -12.89
CA ILE A 164 -3.36 -33.40 -13.41
C ILE A 164 -2.93 -32.06 -12.79
N ALA A 165 -2.74 -32.00 -11.47
CA ALA A 165 -2.29 -30.79 -10.78
C ALA A 165 -0.94 -30.29 -11.32
N LYS A 166 0.04 -31.20 -11.48
CA LYS A 166 1.34 -30.88 -12.08
C LYS A 166 1.21 -30.40 -13.53
N LYS A 167 0.37 -31.06 -14.34
CA LYS A 167 0.17 -30.73 -15.76
C LYS A 167 -0.34 -29.30 -15.96
N TYR A 168 -1.21 -28.83 -15.08
CA TYR A 168 -1.84 -27.51 -15.18
C TYR A 168 -1.27 -26.48 -14.20
N ALA A 169 -0.15 -26.79 -13.55
CA ALA A 169 0.49 -25.93 -12.56
C ALA A 169 -0.46 -25.42 -11.46
N VAL A 170 -1.41 -26.26 -11.04
CA VAL A 170 -2.33 -26.00 -9.92
C VAL A 170 -2.00 -26.90 -8.74
N THR A 171 -2.51 -26.57 -7.55
CA THR A 171 -2.35 -27.44 -6.38
C THR A 171 -3.41 -28.56 -6.37
N VAL A 172 -3.08 -29.68 -5.74
CA VAL A 172 -4.05 -30.77 -5.51
C VAL A 172 -5.22 -30.27 -4.66
N ASP A 173 -4.98 -29.38 -3.70
CA ASP A 173 -6.03 -28.79 -2.87
C ASP A 173 -7.01 -27.93 -3.66
N GLU A 174 -6.51 -27.10 -4.58
CA GLU A 174 -7.37 -26.31 -5.48
C GLU A 174 -8.19 -27.23 -6.36
N LEU A 175 -7.57 -28.25 -6.94
CA LEU A 175 -8.23 -29.22 -7.81
C LEU A 175 -9.32 -30.01 -7.05
N CYS A 176 -9.04 -30.42 -5.81
CA CYS A 176 -10.01 -31.05 -4.91
C CYS A 176 -11.18 -30.12 -4.59
N ARG A 177 -10.89 -28.86 -4.24
CA ARG A 177 -11.90 -27.83 -3.91
C ARG A 177 -12.86 -27.56 -5.08
N TYR A 178 -12.35 -27.47 -6.31
CA TYR A 178 -13.17 -27.20 -7.51
C TYR A 178 -14.06 -28.36 -7.94
N ASN A 179 -13.74 -29.59 -7.50
CA ASN A 179 -14.42 -30.81 -7.93
C ASN A 179 -15.15 -31.54 -6.80
N HIS A 180 -15.16 -30.96 -5.59
CA HIS A 180 -15.71 -31.60 -4.38
C HIS A 180 -15.11 -33.00 -4.15
N LEU A 181 -13.79 -33.12 -4.34
CA LEU A 181 -13.05 -34.37 -4.15
C LEU A 181 -12.17 -34.28 -2.91
N GLU A 182 -11.90 -35.43 -2.31
CA GLU A 182 -10.88 -35.59 -1.28
C GLU A 182 -9.52 -35.95 -1.94
N ARG A 183 -8.41 -35.70 -1.24
CA ARG A 183 -7.04 -35.95 -1.77
C ARG A 183 -6.78 -37.40 -2.19
N ASN A 184 -7.53 -38.34 -1.62
CA ASN A 184 -7.47 -39.79 -1.87
C ASN A 184 -8.54 -40.26 -2.88
N SER A 185 -9.35 -39.36 -3.44
CA SER A 185 -10.42 -39.72 -4.37
C SER A 185 -9.85 -40.36 -5.63
N LYS A 186 -10.39 -41.53 -6.00
CA LYS A 186 -10.02 -42.24 -7.23
C LYS A 186 -10.71 -41.60 -8.44
N LEU A 187 -9.94 -41.24 -9.45
CA LEU A 187 -10.45 -40.68 -10.70
C LEU A 187 -10.92 -41.78 -11.66
N ARG A 188 -12.08 -41.57 -12.29
CA ARG A 188 -12.61 -42.50 -13.30
C ARG A 188 -12.26 -41.99 -14.70
N LYS A 189 -11.82 -42.88 -15.59
CA LYS A 189 -11.58 -42.54 -17.00
C LYS A 189 -12.85 -41.89 -17.59
N GLY A 190 -12.69 -40.72 -18.20
CA GLY A 190 -13.78 -39.93 -18.76
C GLY A 190 -14.44 -38.93 -17.81
N GLN A 191 -14.10 -38.94 -16.51
CA GLN A 191 -14.53 -37.94 -15.54
C GLN A 191 -14.00 -36.55 -15.94
N ILE A 192 -14.80 -35.51 -15.72
CA ILE A 192 -14.40 -34.12 -15.94
C ILE A 192 -13.89 -33.53 -14.64
N ILE A 193 -12.69 -32.95 -14.71
CA ILE A 193 -12.01 -32.28 -13.60
C ILE A 193 -11.86 -30.82 -13.97
N ARG A 194 -12.45 -29.95 -13.14
CA ARG A 194 -12.38 -28.50 -13.20
C ARG A 194 -11.09 -28.02 -12.54
N TYR A 195 -10.41 -27.06 -13.14
CA TYR A 195 -9.22 -26.44 -12.57
C TYR A 195 -9.15 -24.97 -12.98
N SER A 196 -8.40 -24.18 -12.22
CA SER A 196 -8.16 -22.77 -12.52
C SER A 196 -6.93 -22.20 -11.84
#